data_AF-A0A7X7K376-F1
#
_entry.id   AF-A0A7X7K376-F1
#
_cell.length_a   1.000
_cell.length_b   1.000
_cell.length_c   1.000
_cell.angle_alpha   90.00
_cell.angle_beta   90.00
_cell.angle_gamma   90.00
#
_symmetry.space_group_name_H-M   'P 1'
#
loop_
_entity.id
_entity.type
_entity.pdbx_description
1 polymer ?
#
loop_
_entity_poly.entity_id
_entity_poly.type
_entity_poly.pdbx_seq_one_letter_code
_entity_poly.pdbx_strand_id
1 'polypeptide(L)'
;MLIQIHMLQNYAPANLNRDDTGSPKTAYFGEGLRGRISSQCLKRSIRLSETFRQAFEADGLLAKRTKRLPGLVRDELEALGADADVIEAIVRRVPEIGSESGRDAGKAKEDEPLETRQLIFIGANEVRPLAEKLLALYQQDPGGWAKCKIEEITKDLGASVPRSVDVAMFGRMTTSKAFEDVHAAVQVAHALSVNPLTQEFDYFTAVDDISGESG
;
A
#
# COMPACT_ATOMS: atom_id res chain seq x y z
N MET A 1 -21.57 -18.88 -2.60
CA MET A 1 -22.40 -18.07 -3.52
C MET A 1 -21.49 -17.08 -4.22
N LEU A 2 -21.62 -16.88 -5.54
CA LEU A 2 -20.77 -15.98 -6.33
C LEU A 2 -21.66 -14.92 -7.01
N ILE A 3 -21.22 -13.65 -6.98
CA ILE A 3 -21.83 -12.56 -7.74
C ILE A 3 -20.86 -12.21 -8.87
N GLN A 4 -21.34 -12.22 -10.11
CA GLN A 4 -20.55 -11.87 -11.28
C GLN A 4 -21.00 -10.51 -11.83
N ILE A 5 -20.04 -9.64 -12.11
CA ILE A 5 -20.29 -8.30 -12.66
C ILE A 5 -19.53 -8.21 -13.99
N HIS A 6 -20.25 -7.95 -15.07
CA HIS A 6 -19.72 -7.78 -16.41
C HIS A 6 -19.99 -6.36 -16.89
N MET A 7 -19.00 -5.71 -17.48
CA MET A 7 -19.11 -4.30 -17.91
C MET A 7 -18.43 -4.11 -19.25
N LEU A 8 -19.11 -3.41 -20.15
CA LEU A 8 -18.53 -2.84 -21.37
C LEU A 8 -18.48 -1.31 -21.21
N GLN A 9 -17.28 -0.74 -21.16
CA GLN A 9 -17.09 0.69 -20.98
C GLN A 9 -16.31 1.26 -22.17
N ASN A 10 -16.87 2.28 -22.82
CA ASN A 10 -16.18 3.01 -23.87
C ASN A 10 -15.36 4.17 -23.28
N TYR A 11 -14.22 4.46 -23.88
CA TYR A 11 -13.35 5.58 -23.53
C TYR A 11 -12.97 6.34 -24.80
N ALA A 12 -12.86 7.66 -24.72
CA ALA A 12 -12.21 8.46 -25.75
C ALA A 12 -10.71 8.11 -25.83
N PRO A 13 -9.98 8.54 -26.88
CA PRO A 13 -8.53 8.32 -26.98
C PRO A 13 -7.81 8.78 -25.70
N ALA A 14 -7.22 7.81 -24.99
CA ALA A 14 -6.57 8.06 -23.70
C ALA A 14 -5.57 6.96 -23.34
N ASN A 15 -4.49 7.34 -22.66
CA ASN A 15 -3.53 6.40 -22.07
C ASN A 15 -3.88 6.11 -20.59
N LEU A 16 -4.94 5.33 -20.37
CA LEU A 16 -5.51 5.07 -19.03
C LEU A 16 -4.56 4.30 -18.10
N ASN A 17 -3.74 3.42 -18.64
CA ASN A 17 -2.79 2.63 -17.88
C ASN A 17 -1.54 2.33 -18.71
N ARG A 18 -0.44 3.01 -18.39
CA ARG A 18 0.86 2.85 -19.06
C ARG A 18 1.82 1.91 -18.34
N ASP A 19 2.82 1.42 -19.08
CA ASP A 19 4.01 0.75 -18.55
C ASP A 19 5.12 1.76 -18.19
N ASP A 20 6.31 1.24 -17.88
CA ASP A 20 7.50 1.98 -17.49
C ASP A 20 8.13 2.81 -18.62
N THR A 21 7.83 2.49 -19.88
CA THR A 21 8.25 3.26 -21.06
C THR A 21 7.28 4.38 -21.42
N GLY A 22 6.13 4.43 -20.75
CA GLY A 22 5.05 5.37 -21.05
C GLY A 22 4.01 4.83 -22.04
N SER A 23 4.25 3.66 -22.64
CA SER A 23 3.34 3.03 -23.59
C SER A 23 2.07 2.49 -22.92
N PRO A 24 0.89 2.55 -23.57
CA PRO A 24 -0.31 1.91 -23.05
C PRO A 24 -0.09 0.41 -22.85
N LYS A 25 -0.52 -0.14 -21.72
CA LYS A 25 -0.43 -1.58 -21.47
C LYS A 25 -1.29 -2.34 -22.48
N THR A 26 -0.71 -3.41 -23.04
CA THR A 26 -1.40 -4.30 -23.98
C THR A 26 -1.37 -5.76 -23.52
N ALA A 27 -2.14 -6.60 -24.20
CA ALA A 27 -2.06 -8.06 -24.12
C ALA A 27 -2.57 -8.70 -25.41
N TYR A 28 -2.04 -9.86 -25.77
CA TYR A 28 -2.61 -10.69 -26.84
C TYR A 28 -3.84 -11.43 -26.32
N PHE A 29 -4.94 -11.40 -27.07
CA PHE A 29 -6.11 -12.22 -26.81
C PHE A 29 -6.76 -12.66 -28.13
N GLY A 30 -6.80 -13.98 -28.33
CA GLY A 30 -6.95 -14.57 -29.67
C GLY A 30 -5.73 -14.21 -30.51
N GLU A 31 -5.96 -13.78 -31.75
CA GLU A 31 -4.91 -13.37 -32.70
C GLU A 31 -4.62 -11.87 -32.70
N GLY A 32 -5.37 -11.08 -31.92
CA GLY A 32 -5.28 -9.62 -31.90
C GLY A 32 -4.62 -9.05 -30.65
N LEU A 33 -3.80 -8.01 -30.83
CA LEU A 33 -3.31 -7.17 -29.73
C LEU A 33 -4.47 -6.34 -29.17
N ARG A 34 -4.63 -6.30 -27.85
CA ARG A 34 -5.70 -5.57 -27.14
C ARG A 34 -5.13 -4.53 -26.21
N GLY A 35 -5.85 -3.41 -26.06
CA GLY A 35 -5.61 -2.48 -24.97
C GLY A 35 -5.96 -3.16 -23.64
N ARG A 36 -5.14 -2.97 -22.62
CA ARG A 36 -5.29 -3.61 -21.31
C ARG A 36 -5.23 -2.59 -20.18
N ILE A 37 -6.26 -2.57 -19.34
CA ILE A 37 -6.20 -1.91 -18.03
C ILE A 37 -5.92 -2.97 -16.97
N SER A 38 -4.87 -2.76 -16.19
CA SER A 38 -4.43 -3.75 -15.22
C SER A 38 -5.39 -3.87 -14.03
N SER A 39 -5.61 -5.08 -13.52
CA SER A 39 -6.54 -5.31 -12.40
C SER A 39 -6.14 -4.51 -11.16
N GLN A 40 -4.85 -4.29 -10.91
CA GLN A 40 -4.35 -3.44 -9.83
C GLN A 40 -4.69 -1.95 -10.03
N CYS A 41 -4.71 -1.47 -11.28
CA CYS A 41 -5.15 -0.11 -11.61
C CYS A 41 -6.64 0.03 -11.27
N LEU A 42 -7.47 -0.91 -11.74
CA LEU A 42 -8.90 -0.95 -11.44
C LEU A 42 -9.18 -1.02 -9.93
N LYS A 43 -8.54 -1.96 -9.22
CA LYS A 43 -8.69 -2.09 -7.76
C LYS A 43 -8.32 -0.81 -7.02
N ARG A 44 -7.21 -0.15 -7.40
CA ARG A 44 -6.82 1.12 -6.79
C ARG A 44 -7.83 2.23 -7.11
N SER A 45 -8.29 2.34 -8.35
CA SER A 45 -9.29 3.33 -8.75
C SER A 45 -10.60 3.14 -8.01
N ILE A 46 -11.06 1.90 -7.82
CA ILE A 46 -12.24 1.59 -7.00
C ILE A 46 -12.03 2.06 -5.56
N ARG A 47 -10.93 1.65 -4.91
CA ARG A 47 -10.63 1.98 -3.50
C ARG A 47 -10.56 3.49 -3.24
N LEU A 48 -10.02 4.25 -4.18
CA LEU A 48 -9.82 5.69 -4.03
C LEU A 48 -10.96 6.53 -4.63
N SER A 49 -11.91 5.89 -5.32
CA SER A 49 -13.07 6.57 -5.86
C SER A 49 -13.85 7.27 -4.75
N GLU A 50 -14.44 8.41 -5.09
CA GLU A 50 -15.26 9.17 -4.16
C GLU A 50 -16.41 8.32 -3.61
N THR A 51 -17.11 7.57 -4.47
CA THR A 51 -18.20 6.68 -4.07
C THR A 51 -17.76 5.66 -3.02
N PHE A 52 -16.60 5.03 -3.20
CA PHE A 52 -16.09 4.05 -2.24
C PHE A 52 -15.68 4.71 -0.92
N ARG A 53 -15.05 5.89 -0.99
CA ARG A 53 -14.65 6.63 0.21
C ARG A 53 -15.84 7.15 1.00
N GLN A 54 -16.81 7.78 0.34
CA GLN A 54 -18.04 8.26 0.98
C GLN A 54 -18.80 7.15 1.70
N ALA A 55 -18.76 5.92 1.18
CA ALA A 55 -19.46 4.79 1.78
C ALA A 55 -18.80 4.23 3.06
N PHE A 56 -17.49 4.40 3.25
CA PHE A 56 -16.74 3.63 4.26
C PHE A 56 -15.72 4.44 5.08
N GLU A 57 -15.33 5.65 4.64
CA GLU A 57 -14.28 6.45 5.29
C GLU A 57 -14.74 6.98 6.65
N ALA A 58 -15.98 7.44 6.77
CA ALA A 58 -16.54 7.97 8.03
C ALA A 58 -16.58 6.92 9.16
N ASP A 59 -16.78 5.65 8.81
CA ASP A 59 -16.79 4.53 9.76
C ASP A 59 -15.38 3.98 10.04
N GLY A 60 -14.33 4.56 9.44
CA GLY A 60 -12.96 4.10 9.62
C GLY A 60 -12.67 2.73 8.98
N LEU A 61 -13.46 2.32 7.98
CA LEU A 61 -13.40 0.99 7.36
C LEU A 61 -12.48 0.91 6.14
N LEU A 62 -11.55 1.86 6.00
CA LEU A 62 -10.59 1.94 4.90
C LEU A 62 -9.16 1.77 5.42
N ALA A 63 -8.36 1.01 4.68
CA ALA A 63 -6.98 0.76 5.01
C ALA A 63 -6.03 1.62 4.16
N LYS A 64 -4.87 1.93 4.74
CA LYS A 64 -3.81 2.68 4.09
C LYS A 64 -2.70 1.73 3.69
N ARG A 65 -2.21 1.88 2.45
CA ARG A 65 -1.00 1.18 2.00
C ARG A 65 0.18 2.14 2.09
N THR A 66 1.15 1.85 2.96
CA THR A 66 2.20 2.80 3.28
C THR A 66 3.50 2.10 3.67
N LYS A 67 4.63 2.76 3.42
CA LYS A 67 5.91 2.45 4.06
C LYS A 67 6.16 3.29 5.31
N ARG A 68 5.37 4.36 5.51
CA ARG A 68 5.49 5.31 6.63
C ARG A 68 4.76 4.82 7.89
N LEU A 69 4.78 3.51 8.15
CA LEU A 69 4.28 2.95 9.40
C LEU A 69 4.97 3.55 10.64
N PRO A 70 6.30 3.83 10.63
CA PRO A 70 6.97 4.46 11.77
C PRO A 70 6.37 5.82 12.14
N GLY A 71 5.98 6.62 11.15
CA GLY A 71 5.28 7.90 11.39
C GLY A 71 3.91 7.70 12.04
N LEU A 72 3.11 6.75 11.54
CA LEU A 72 1.80 6.46 12.13
C LEU A 72 1.91 5.95 13.58
N VAL A 73 2.93 5.13 13.87
CA VAL A 73 3.20 4.66 15.24
C VAL A 73 3.67 5.80 16.14
N ARG A 74 4.52 6.71 15.63
CA ARG A 74 4.95 7.91 16.36
C ARG A 74 3.76 8.75 16.78
N ASP A 75 2.88 9.09 15.84
CA ASP A 75 1.69 9.92 16.10
C ASP A 75 0.81 9.32 17.21
N GLU A 76 0.61 7.99 17.20
CA GLU A 76 -0.15 7.30 18.24
C GLU A 76 0.58 7.27 19.60
N LEU A 77 1.91 7.08 19.62
CA LEU A 77 2.68 7.11 20.86
C LEU A 77 2.70 8.51 21.49
N GLU A 78 2.78 9.56 20.68
CA GLU A 78 2.64 10.96 21.14
C GLU A 78 1.25 11.20 21.73
N ALA A 79 0.19 10.70 21.08
CA ALA A 79 -1.17 10.77 21.58
C ALA A 79 -1.40 9.96 22.88
N LEU A 80 -0.60 8.92 23.12
CA LEU A 80 -0.56 8.15 24.36
C LEU A 80 0.25 8.83 25.47
N GLY A 81 0.96 9.93 25.17
CA GLY A 81 1.77 10.67 26.13
C GLY A 81 3.10 10.00 26.49
N ALA A 82 3.68 9.20 25.59
CA ALA A 82 4.99 8.61 25.79
C ALA A 82 6.11 9.67 25.69
N ASP A 83 7.18 9.49 26.46
CA ASP A 83 8.34 10.39 26.44
C ASP A 83 9.08 10.32 25.08
N ALA A 84 9.66 11.44 24.65
CA ALA A 84 10.33 11.56 23.35
C ALA A 84 11.42 10.49 23.12
N ASP A 85 12.20 10.17 24.16
CA ASP A 85 13.25 9.15 24.09
C ASP A 85 12.68 7.74 23.90
N VAL A 86 11.54 7.45 24.53
CA VAL A 86 10.83 6.17 24.40
C VAL A 86 10.24 6.04 23.00
N ILE A 87 9.61 7.11 22.50
CA ILE A 87 9.06 7.18 21.15
C ILE A 87 10.16 6.90 20.12
N GLU A 88 11.31 7.57 20.23
CA GLU A 88 12.41 7.38 19.29
C GLU A 88 12.96 5.94 19.34
N ALA A 89 13.12 5.38 20.54
CA ALA A 89 13.58 4.00 20.71
C ALA A 89 12.64 2.95 20.08
N ILE A 90 11.33 3.15 20.18
CA ILE A 90 10.32 2.27 19.56
C ILE A 90 10.28 2.49 18.04
N VAL A 91 10.16 3.74 17.60
CA VAL A 91 9.97 4.09 16.18
C VAL A 91 11.16 3.69 15.33
N ARG A 92 12.40 3.74 15.84
CA ARG A 92 13.60 3.23 15.15
C ARG A 92 13.54 1.74 14.81
N ARG A 93 12.74 0.96 15.54
CA ARG A 93 12.59 -0.49 15.35
C ARG A 93 11.41 -0.87 14.46
N VAL A 94 10.41 0.02 14.30
CA VAL A 94 9.24 -0.22 13.43
C VAL A 94 9.59 -0.58 11.99
N PRO A 95 10.62 0.00 11.34
CA PRO A 95 11.05 -0.39 9.99
C PRO A 95 11.37 -1.88 9.82
N GLU A 96 11.73 -2.57 10.91
CA GLU A 96 12.07 -3.99 10.91
C GLU A 96 10.82 -4.88 10.78
N ILE A 97 9.65 -4.37 11.15
CA ILE A 97 8.37 -5.08 10.99
C ILE A 97 8.10 -5.33 9.50
N GLY A 98 7.90 -6.61 9.14
CA GLY A 98 7.77 -7.06 7.74
C GLY A 98 9.08 -7.50 7.08
N SER A 99 10.21 -7.44 7.78
CA SER A 99 11.52 -7.93 7.27
C SER A 99 12.04 -9.18 7.97
N GLU A 100 11.19 -9.87 8.73
CA GLU A 100 11.49 -11.06 9.56
C GLU A 100 12.12 -12.25 8.79
N SER A 101 11.94 -12.31 7.46
CA SER A 101 12.39 -13.43 6.61
C SER A 101 13.56 -13.07 5.68
N GLY A 102 14.09 -11.84 5.73
CA GLY A 102 15.07 -11.33 4.77
C GLY A 102 16.50 -11.16 5.31
N ARG A 103 17.50 -11.39 4.45
CA ARG A 103 18.95 -11.15 4.69
C ARG A 103 19.31 -9.69 4.95
N ASP A 104 18.38 -8.77 4.73
CA ASP A 104 18.51 -7.34 5.02
C ASP A 104 17.78 -7.00 6.32
N ALA A 105 18.19 -7.59 7.45
CA ALA A 105 17.81 -7.11 8.79
C ALA A 105 18.68 -5.88 9.16
N GLY A 106 18.77 -4.90 8.25
CA GLY A 106 19.56 -3.69 8.48
C GLY A 106 18.74 -2.68 9.27
N LYS A 107 19.21 -2.27 10.44
CA LYS A 107 18.69 -1.10 11.17
C LYS A 107 18.69 0.11 10.22
N ALA A 108 17.66 0.97 10.30
CA ALA A 108 17.69 2.24 9.58
C ALA A 108 18.97 3.01 9.97
N LYS A 109 19.70 3.50 8.97
CA LYS A 109 20.85 4.39 9.22
C LYS A 109 20.34 5.75 9.70
N GLU A 110 21.14 6.48 10.48
CA GLU A 110 20.71 7.74 11.10
C GLU A 110 20.27 8.82 10.11
N ASP A 111 20.72 8.75 8.84
CA ASP A 111 20.37 9.70 7.77
C ASP A 111 19.28 9.23 6.80
N GLU A 112 18.71 8.02 6.98
CA GLU A 112 17.65 7.52 6.11
C GLU A 112 16.25 7.80 6.68
N PRO A 113 15.26 8.16 5.84
CA PRO A 113 13.88 8.31 6.29
C PRO A 113 13.38 6.99 6.87
N LEU A 114 12.76 7.06 8.06
CA LEU A 114 12.22 5.91 8.77
C LEU A 114 11.01 5.34 8.03
N GLU A 115 11.26 4.36 7.16
CA GLU A 115 10.27 3.65 6.36
C GLU A 115 10.42 2.13 6.51
N THR A 116 9.31 1.41 6.53
CA THR A 116 9.33 -0.05 6.40
C THR A 116 9.84 -0.43 5.02
N ARG A 117 10.64 -1.51 4.95
CA ARG A 117 11.18 -2.00 3.67
C ARG A 117 10.07 -2.39 2.68
N GLN A 118 8.97 -2.92 3.20
CA GLN A 118 7.82 -3.37 2.44
C GLN A 118 6.62 -2.44 2.66
N LEU A 119 5.73 -2.39 1.66
CA LEU A 119 4.46 -1.69 1.79
C LEU A 119 3.54 -2.48 2.71
N ILE A 120 3.16 -1.90 3.84
CA ILE A 120 2.19 -2.48 4.75
C ILE A 120 0.80 -1.97 4.37
N PHE A 121 -0.19 -2.87 4.38
CA PHE A 121 -1.59 -2.52 4.15
C PHE A 121 -2.34 -2.62 5.49
N ILE A 122 -2.51 -1.47 6.15
CA ILE A 122 -2.96 -1.37 7.54
C ILE A 122 -4.33 -0.71 7.64
N GLY A 123 -5.26 -1.36 8.33
CA GLY A 123 -6.56 -0.83 8.69
C GLY A 123 -6.46 0.25 9.77
N ALA A 124 -7.42 1.17 9.80
CA ALA A 124 -7.44 2.25 10.79
C ALA A 124 -7.46 1.72 12.24
N ASN A 125 -8.10 0.56 12.46
CA ASN A 125 -8.21 -0.08 13.77
C ASN A 125 -6.92 -0.76 14.28
N GLU A 126 -5.86 -0.82 13.47
CA GLU A 126 -4.66 -1.60 13.80
C GLU A 126 -3.51 -0.73 14.35
N VAL A 127 -3.44 0.55 13.97
CA VAL A 127 -2.29 1.42 14.29
C VAL A 127 -2.18 1.68 15.80
N ARG A 128 -3.28 2.10 16.44
CA ARG A 128 -3.27 2.41 17.87
C ARG A 128 -3.00 1.20 18.75
N PRO A 129 -3.67 0.04 18.59
CA PRO A 129 -3.34 -1.16 19.36
C PRO A 129 -1.90 -1.64 19.14
N LEU A 130 -1.36 -1.46 17.94
CA LEU A 130 0.05 -1.74 17.66
C LEU A 130 0.97 -0.84 18.49
N ALA A 131 0.72 0.46 18.53
CA ALA A 131 1.49 1.42 19.33
C ALA A 131 1.39 1.13 20.84
N GLU A 132 0.19 0.87 21.35
CA GLU A 132 -0.05 0.51 22.76
C GLU A 132 0.74 -0.75 23.16
N LYS A 133 0.74 -1.78 22.32
CA LYS A 133 1.50 -3.02 22.59
C LYS A 133 3.01 -2.82 22.49
N LEU A 134 3.49 -2.05 21.51
CA LEU A 134 4.91 -1.71 21.40
C LEU A 134 5.39 -0.96 22.65
N LEU A 135 4.59 0.00 23.14
CA LEU A 135 4.89 0.74 24.36
C LEU A 135 4.92 -0.19 25.59
N ALA A 136 3.93 -1.06 25.73
CA ALA A 136 3.87 -2.02 26.84
C ALA A 136 5.07 -2.99 26.83
N LEU A 137 5.49 -3.49 25.66
CA LEU A 137 6.66 -4.36 25.52
C LEU A 137 7.96 -3.61 25.86
N TYR A 138 8.09 -2.36 25.41
CA TYR A 138 9.23 -1.53 25.77
C TYR A 138 9.33 -1.33 27.28
N GLN A 139 8.21 -1.04 27.94
CA GLN A 139 8.17 -0.79 29.39
C GLN A 139 8.50 -2.03 30.24
N GLN A 140 8.30 -3.24 29.72
CA GLN A 140 8.65 -4.48 30.41
C GLN A 140 10.16 -4.70 30.52
N ASP A 141 10.92 -4.36 29.47
CA ASP A 141 12.39 -4.45 29.46
C ASP A 141 13.04 -3.35 28.59
N PRO A 142 13.15 -2.11 29.10
CA PRO A 142 13.78 -1.01 28.36
C PRO A 142 15.26 -1.30 28.03
N GLY A 143 15.96 -2.02 28.91
CA GLY A 143 17.38 -2.34 28.77
C GLY A 143 17.67 -3.41 27.71
N GLY A 144 16.74 -4.34 27.50
CA GLY A 144 16.81 -5.39 26.49
C GLY A 144 16.24 -4.99 25.13
N TRP A 145 15.41 -3.94 25.04
CA TRP A 145 14.69 -3.55 23.81
C TRP A 145 15.58 -3.50 22.55
N ALA A 146 16.75 -2.86 22.65
CA ALA A 146 17.66 -2.69 21.52
C ALA A 146 18.32 -4.01 21.03
N LYS A 147 18.28 -5.06 21.86
CA LYS A 147 18.88 -6.39 21.61
C LYS A 147 17.82 -7.45 21.29
N CYS A 148 16.56 -7.19 21.64
CA CYS A 148 15.45 -8.10 21.36
C CYS A 148 15.33 -8.36 19.85
N LYS A 149 15.00 -9.59 19.47
CA LYS A 149 14.82 -9.94 18.06
C LYS A 149 13.46 -9.45 17.57
N ILE A 150 13.39 -8.96 16.34
CA ILE A 150 12.13 -8.45 15.80
C ILE A 150 11.06 -9.53 15.74
N GLU A 151 11.45 -10.79 15.49
CA GLU A 151 10.52 -11.92 15.44
C GLU A 151 9.88 -12.24 16.80
N GLU A 152 10.55 -11.90 17.91
CA GLU A 152 10.02 -12.03 19.27
C GLU A 152 9.02 -10.89 19.52
N ILE A 153 9.41 -9.65 19.19
CA ILE A 153 8.52 -8.49 19.27
C ILE A 153 7.24 -8.73 18.48
N THR A 154 7.33 -9.10 17.20
CA THR A 154 6.14 -9.27 16.35
C THR A 154 5.29 -10.48 16.70
N LYS A 155 5.88 -11.51 17.32
CA LYS A 155 5.13 -12.62 17.90
C LYS A 155 4.32 -12.16 19.12
N ASP A 156 4.92 -11.38 20.01
CA ASP A 156 4.27 -10.91 21.25
C ASP A 156 3.24 -9.79 20.99
N LEU A 157 3.42 -9.03 19.90
CA LEU A 157 2.37 -8.15 19.39
C LEU A 157 1.08 -8.92 19.04
N GLY A 158 1.21 -10.17 18.58
CA GLY A 158 0.11 -10.97 18.08
C GLY A 158 -0.45 -10.45 16.75
N ALA A 159 -1.09 -11.34 15.99
CA ALA A 159 -1.63 -10.98 14.68
C ALA A 159 -2.81 -10.01 14.82
N SER A 160 -2.68 -8.82 14.22
CA SER A 160 -3.78 -7.88 14.10
C SER A 160 -4.66 -8.22 12.89
N VAL A 161 -5.98 -8.24 13.13
CA VAL A 161 -7.01 -8.46 12.12
C VAL A 161 -7.50 -7.11 11.61
N PRO A 162 -7.44 -6.85 10.30
CA PRO A 162 -7.86 -5.58 9.75
C PRO A 162 -9.38 -5.53 9.69
N ARG A 163 -9.99 -4.48 10.24
CA ARG A 163 -11.41 -4.17 10.03
C ARG A 163 -11.53 -3.17 8.89
N SER A 164 -11.22 -3.65 7.68
CA SER A 164 -11.21 -2.81 6.49
C SER A 164 -11.88 -3.50 5.30
N VAL A 165 -12.80 -2.79 4.65
CA VAL A 165 -13.57 -3.31 3.52
C VAL A 165 -12.65 -3.55 2.32
N ASP A 166 -11.71 -2.65 2.05
CA ASP A 166 -10.79 -2.82 0.92
C ASP A 166 -9.78 -3.96 1.10
N VAL A 167 -9.37 -4.26 2.33
CA VAL A 167 -8.55 -5.44 2.66
C VAL A 167 -9.38 -6.71 2.52
N ALA A 168 -10.61 -6.73 3.03
CA ALA A 168 -11.50 -7.88 2.89
C ALA A 168 -11.82 -8.18 1.41
N MET A 169 -12.03 -7.13 0.60
CA MET A 169 -12.29 -7.27 -0.82
C MET A 169 -11.05 -7.74 -1.60
N PHE A 170 -9.89 -7.10 -1.41
CA PHE A 170 -8.73 -7.27 -2.30
C PHE A 170 -7.56 -8.04 -1.69
N GLY A 171 -7.70 -8.48 -0.45
CA GLY A 171 -6.74 -9.24 0.30
C GLY A 171 -5.58 -8.41 0.85
N ARG A 172 -4.84 -9.04 1.76
CA ARG A 172 -3.56 -8.58 2.30
C ARG A 172 -2.61 -9.77 2.35
N MET A 173 -1.43 -9.58 1.77
CA MET A 173 -0.30 -10.48 1.92
C MET A 173 0.73 -9.80 2.81
N THR A 174 1.20 -10.47 3.86
CA THR A 174 2.19 -9.98 4.81
C THR A 174 3.19 -11.08 5.15
N THR A 175 4.43 -10.68 5.40
CA THR A 175 5.49 -11.56 5.90
C THR A 175 5.68 -11.42 7.41
N SER A 176 5.05 -10.43 8.03
CA SER A 176 5.19 -10.16 9.47
C SER A 176 4.12 -10.86 10.29
N LYS A 177 4.53 -11.46 11.41
CA LYS A 177 3.62 -12.03 12.42
C LYS A 177 2.74 -11.00 13.13
N ALA A 178 3.07 -9.71 13.03
CA ALA A 178 2.26 -8.63 13.60
C ALA A 178 0.92 -8.42 12.86
N PHE A 179 0.80 -8.93 11.62
CA PHE A 179 -0.36 -8.74 10.77
C PHE A 179 -0.87 -10.09 10.25
N GLU A 180 -2.18 -10.28 10.19
CA GLU A 180 -2.78 -11.48 9.59
C GLU A 180 -2.83 -11.39 8.05
N ASP A 181 -2.58 -12.49 7.36
CA ASP A 181 -2.89 -12.63 5.93
C ASP A 181 -4.40 -12.68 5.72
N VAL A 182 -4.90 -11.93 4.74
CA VAL A 182 -6.32 -11.89 4.41
C VAL A 182 -6.54 -12.33 2.98
N HIS A 183 -7.31 -13.40 2.81
CA HIS A 183 -7.74 -13.84 1.49
C HIS A 183 -8.78 -12.89 0.90
N ALA A 184 -8.58 -12.51 -0.37
CA ALA A 184 -9.47 -11.60 -1.08
C ALA A 184 -10.84 -12.25 -1.36
N ALA A 185 -11.92 -11.55 -1.00
CA ALA A 185 -13.28 -11.96 -1.37
C ALA A 185 -13.64 -11.61 -2.83
N VAL A 186 -12.94 -10.65 -3.43
CA VAL A 186 -13.25 -10.12 -4.78
C VAL A 186 -12.13 -10.43 -5.76
N GLN A 187 -12.51 -11.10 -6.85
CA GLN A 187 -11.64 -11.35 -8.00
C GLN A 187 -11.88 -10.28 -9.06
N VAL A 188 -10.81 -9.59 -9.47
CA VAL A 188 -10.88 -8.53 -10.50
C VAL A 188 -9.98 -8.93 -11.66
N ALA A 189 -10.58 -9.16 -12.83
CA ALA A 189 -9.85 -9.44 -14.05
C ALA A 189 -9.17 -8.17 -14.61
N HIS A 190 -8.19 -8.36 -15.49
CA HIS A 190 -7.72 -7.27 -16.35
C HIS A 190 -8.84 -6.91 -17.33
N ALA A 191 -9.08 -5.62 -17.57
CA ALA A 191 -10.00 -5.20 -18.63
C ALA A 191 -9.24 -5.23 -19.96
N LEU A 192 -9.86 -5.81 -21.00
CA LEU A 192 -9.32 -5.89 -22.36
C LEU A 192 -10.27 -5.18 -23.32
N SER A 193 -9.71 -4.55 -24.37
CA SER A 193 -10.53 -4.02 -25.47
C SER A 193 -11.22 -5.15 -26.24
N VAL A 194 -12.46 -4.90 -26.67
CA VAL A 194 -13.24 -5.88 -27.45
C VAL A 194 -12.82 -5.93 -28.92
N ASN A 195 -12.20 -4.86 -29.43
CA ASN A 195 -11.59 -4.77 -30.77
C ASN A 195 -10.05 -4.79 -30.69
N PRO A 196 -9.35 -5.17 -31.79
CA PRO A 196 -7.90 -5.03 -31.87
C PRO A 196 -7.49 -3.57 -31.64
N LEU A 197 -6.39 -3.38 -30.92
CA LEU A 197 -5.81 -2.08 -30.67
C LEU A 197 -4.85 -1.72 -31.81
N THR A 198 -5.11 -0.58 -32.44
CA THR A 198 -4.10 0.14 -33.23
C THR A 198 -3.54 1.24 -32.34
N GLN A 199 -2.25 1.17 -32.02
CA GLN A 199 -1.59 2.23 -31.24
C GLN A 199 -1.33 3.43 -32.16
N GLU A 200 -1.77 4.59 -31.70
CA GLU A 200 -1.44 5.88 -32.32
C GLU A 200 -0.41 6.58 -31.44
N PHE A 201 0.61 7.16 -32.08
CA PHE A 201 1.64 7.95 -31.40
C PHE A 201 1.27 9.42 -31.49
N ASP A 202 1.18 10.08 -30.34
CA ASP A 202 0.98 11.52 -30.25
C ASP A 202 2.35 12.21 -30.23
N TYR A 203 2.66 12.98 -31.27
CA TYR A 203 3.89 13.76 -31.36
C TYR A 203 3.61 15.19 -30.92
N PHE A 204 4.26 15.61 -29.84
CA PHE A 204 4.13 16.94 -29.28
C PHE A 204 5.51 17.53 -28.96
N THR A 205 5.61 18.86 -29.03
CA THR A 205 6.80 19.63 -28.64
C THR A 205 6.44 20.57 -27.49
N ALA A 206 7.46 21.05 -26.77
CA ALA A 206 7.31 22.14 -25.82
C ALA A 206 8.02 23.36 -26.39
N VAL A 207 7.28 24.44 -26.62
CA VAL A 207 7.81 25.69 -27.18
C VAL A 207 8.38 26.55 -26.07
N ASP A 208 9.53 27.19 -26.31
CA ASP A 208 10.13 28.16 -25.40
C ASP A 208 9.59 29.57 -25.71
N ASP A 209 8.83 30.13 -24.77
CA ASP A 209 8.19 31.43 -24.91
C ASP A 209 9.19 32.61 -25.00
N ILE A 210 10.45 32.45 -24.57
CA ILE A 210 11.47 33.53 -24.53
C ILE A 210 12.40 33.45 -25.74
N SER A 211 12.66 32.26 -26.28
CA SER A 211 13.66 32.06 -27.33
C SER A 211 13.32 32.76 -28.65
N GLY A 212 12.04 33.08 -28.88
CA GLY A 212 11.55 33.65 -30.14
C GLY A 212 11.46 32.63 -31.29
N GLU A 213 11.67 31.35 -31.01
CA GLU A 213 11.47 30.27 -31.97
C GLU A 213 9.97 29.96 -32.15
N SER A 214 9.57 29.54 -33.34
CA SER A 214 8.14 29.34 -33.68
C SER A 214 7.56 27.98 -33.25
N GLY A 215 8.35 27.14 -32.58
CA GLY A 215 7.99 25.75 -32.28
C GLY A 215 8.14 24.79 -33.44
#